data_AF-A0A949KZF3-F1
#
_entry.id   AF-A0A949KZF3-F1
#
_cell.length_a   1.000
_cell.length_b   1.000
_cell.length_c   1.000
_cell.angle_alpha   90.00
_cell.angle_beta   90.00
_cell.angle_gamma   90.00
#
_symmetry.space_group_name_H-M   'P 1'
#
loop_
_entity.id
_entity.type
_entity.pdbx_description
1 polymer ?
#
loop_
_entity_poly.entity_id
_entity_poly.type
_entity_poly.pdbx_seq_one_letter_code
_entity_poly.pdbx_strand_id
1 'polypeptide(L)'
;MKNEVLRLGVTLFLITSIAAGILAFSNNLTADKIKEVEEAASKGGDVAGELIPGGAKFEDIDNEIKETILSENEQFTDAVKILDNSDNLLGYGIRTFAPTKGYGGDMELFVGISTDHEITGLKTLLLQETPGLGTNVENDSFKGQFVGKNADVIFSVIKTTPAEESEISAVSGATISSLSFTSAINNAVLIYDTYFNEESSGELIEEPEEADIDTALIPGAAKLEAAEEELITSIASENDQFVDLKKAYNDSDELIGYAIRTWSTVEGFYDHIEVYVGLSLNGEVLGMAVMTISETPGLGTSVEKADFQEQFIGKNASMEIKPVGAAAADDEINTITGATYSAVSFTSAINNALKIYNDYLQ
;
A
#
# COMPACT_ATOMS: atom_id res chain seq x y z
N MET A 1 -38.99 -42.66 14.33
CA MET A 1 -38.19 -41.93 13.33
C MET A 1 -38.80 -40.59 12.91
N LYS A 2 -39.89 -40.50 12.11
CA LYS A 2 -40.44 -39.18 11.66
C LYS A 2 -40.80 -38.20 12.80
N ASN A 3 -41.42 -38.67 13.88
CA ASN A 3 -41.80 -37.82 15.02
C ASN A 3 -40.60 -37.37 15.89
N GLU A 4 -39.51 -38.15 15.91
CA GLU A 4 -38.32 -37.78 16.67
C GLU A 4 -37.49 -36.73 15.93
N VAL A 5 -37.35 -36.88 14.61
CA VAL A 5 -36.70 -35.87 13.76
C VAL A 5 -37.47 -34.55 13.82
N LEU A 6 -38.81 -34.59 13.75
CA LEU A 6 -39.64 -33.40 13.89
C LEU A 6 -39.51 -32.75 15.29
N ARG A 7 -39.52 -33.56 16.35
CA ARG A 7 -39.37 -33.07 17.73
C ARG A 7 -38.00 -32.42 17.96
N LEU A 8 -36.92 -33.04 17.48
CA LEU A 8 -35.56 -32.49 17.56
C LEU A 8 -35.44 -31.20 16.76
N GLY A 9 -35.98 -31.14 15.54
CA GLY A 9 -35.99 -29.94 14.71
C GLY A 9 -36.74 -28.77 15.36
N VAL A 10 -37.93 -29.01 15.92
CA VAL A 10 -38.72 -27.99 16.62
C VAL A 10 -38.03 -27.52 17.91
N THR A 11 -37.43 -28.45 18.66
CA THR A 11 -36.71 -28.12 19.88
C THR A 11 -35.48 -27.25 19.59
N LEU A 12 -34.71 -27.58 18.55
CA LEU A 12 -33.56 -26.78 18.11
C LEU A 12 -34.01 -25.39 17.63
N PHE A 13 -35.06 -25.33 16.80
CA PHE A 13 -35.63 -24.07 16.32
C PHE A 13 -36.07 -23.15 17.47
N LEU A 14 -36.71 -23.69 18.50
CA LEU A 14 -37.11 -22.92 19.67
C LEU A 14 -35.89 -22.36 20.41
N ILE A 15 -34.87 -23.19 20.64
CA ILE A 15 -33.67 -22.75 21.35
C ILE A 15 -32.91 -21.69 20.54
N THR A 16 -32.73 -21.88 19.23
CA THR A 16 -32.04 -20.90 18.38
C THR A 16 -32.83 -19.61 18.24
N SER A 17 -34.16 -19.68 18.14
CA SER A 17 -35.02 -18.49 18.11
C SER A 17 -34.95 -17.69 19.41
N ILE A 18 -34.91 -18.38 20.56
CA ILE A 18 -34.75 -17.73 21.86
C ILE A 18 -33.36 -17.10 21.98
N ALA A 19 -32.30 -17.81 21.58
CA ALA A 19 -30.94 -17.28 21.61
C ALA A 19 -30.75 -16.07 20.69
N ALA A 20 -31.26 -16.12 19.46
CA ALA A 20 -31.26 -14.99 18.53
C ALA A 20 -32.08 -13.81 19.07
N GLY A 21 -33.23 -14.08 19.71
CA GLY A 21 -34.04 -13.06 20.35
C GLY A 21 -33.33 -12.36 21.51
N ILE A 22 -32.65 -13.12 22.38
CA ILE A 22 -31.85 -12.56 23.48
C ILE A 22 -30.70 -11.72 22.94
N LEU A 23 -29.99 -12.21 21.91
CA LEU A 23 -28.87 -11.48 21.30
C LEU A 23 -29.36 -10.18 20.62
N ALA A 24 -30.45 -10.23 19.87
CA ALA A 24 -31.03 -9.06 19.22
C ALA A 24 -31.52 -8.00 20.23
N PHE A 25 -32.17 -8.45 21.31
CA PHE A 25 -32.59 -7.56 22.39
C PHE A 25 -31.39 -6.93 23.10
N SER A 26 -30.36 -7.73 23.42
CA SER A 26 -29.14 -7.23 24.03
C SER A 26 -28.44 -6.19 23.15
N ASN A 27 -28.29 -6.48 21.85
CA ASN A 27 -27.68 -5.57 20.88
C ASN A 27 -28.47 -4.25 20.79
N ASN A 28 -29.80 -4.32 20.68
CA ASN A 28 -30.65 -3.12 20.57
C ASN A 28 -30.55 -2.23 21.82
N LEU A 29 -30.49 -2.80 23.02
CA LEU A 29 -30.27 -2.04 24.25
C LEU A 29 -28.88 -1.40 24.34
N THR A 30 -27.86 -2.03 23.75
CA THR A 30 -26.48 -1.52 23.77
C THR A 30 -26.16 -0.58 22.62
N ALA A 31 -26.93 -0.62 21.52
CA ALA A 31 -26.62 0.10 20.28
C ALA A 31 -26.47 1.61 20.49
N ASP A 32 -27.39 2.24 21.23
CA ASP A 32 -27.32 3.68 21.50
C ASP A 32 -26.07 4.05 22.30
N LYS A 33 -25.67 3.19 23.26
CA LYS A 33 -24.46 3.42 24.07
C LYS A 33 -23.18 3.17 23.28
N ILE A 34 -23.16 2.17 22.41
CA ILE A 34 -22.03 1.90 21.50
C ILE A 34 -21.83 3.09 20.58
N LYS A 35 -22.92 3.60 19.99
CA LYS A 35 -22.87 4.77 19.11
C LYS A 35 -22.38 6.02 19.84
N GLU A 36 -22.86 6.29 21.05
CA GLU A 36 -22.40 7.42 21.86
C GLU A 36 -20.90 7.29 22.20
N VAL A 37 -20.43 6.09 22.55
CA VAL A 37 -19.01 5.84 22.85
C VAL A 37 -18.14 5.97 21.59
N GLU A 38 -18.62 5.50 20.45
CA GLU A 38 -17.92 5.62 19.16
C GLU A 38 -17.84 7.09 18.70
N GLU A 39 -18.95 7.83 18.81
CA GLU A 39 -18.99 9.26 18.54
C GLU A 39 -18.09 10.03 19.52
N ALA A 40 -18.06 9.69 20.81
CA ALA A 40 -17.14 10.33 21.77
C ALA A 40 -15.66 9.95 21.53
N ALA A 41 -15.39 8.77 20.95
CA ALA A 41 -14.04 8.34 20.63
C ALA A 41 -13.51 9.00 19.35
N SER A 42 -14.39 9.36 18.41
CA SER A 42 -14.04 9.84 17.07
C SER A 42 -14.48 11.28 16.77
N LYS A 43 -15.28 11.92 17.64
CA LYS A 43 -15.82 13.26 17.46
C LYS A 43 -15.71 14.08 18.75
N GLY A 44 -15.67 15.40 18.60
CA GLY A 44 -15.63 16.36 19.70
C GLY A 44 -14.27 17.03 19.91
N GLY A 45 -14.29 18.17 20.58
CA GLY A 45 -13.11 19.03 20.74
C GLY A 45 -11.97 18.41 21.53
N ASP A 46 -12.26 17.53 22.50
CA ASP A 46 -11.21 16.83 23.26
C ASP A 46 -10.42 15.87 22.37
N VAL A 47 -11.09 15.17 21.44
CA VAL A 47 -10.44 14.29 20.46
C VAL A 47 -9.66 15.12 19.44
N ALA A 48 -10.22 16.26 19.00
CA ALA A 48 -9.52 17.19 18.13
C ALA A 48 -8.19 17.67 18.77
N GLY A 49 -8.22 18.01 20.06
CA GLY A 49 -7.04 18.40 20.84
C GLY A 49 -6.06 17.26 21.14
N GLU A 50 -6.55 16.02 21.24
CA GLU A 50 -5.72 14.80 21.36
C GLU A 50 -4.96 14.49 20.07
N LEU A 51 -5.58 14.72 18.91
CA LEU A 51 -4.96 14.49 17.61
C LEU A 51 -4.04 15.63 17.19
N ILE A 52 -4.46 16.89 17.39
CA ILE A 52 -3.67 18.08 17.07
C ILE A 52 -3.74 19.05 18.26
N PRO A 53 -2.61 19.35 18.93
CA PRO A 53 -2.59 20.32 20.02
C PRO A 53 -3.22 21.67 19.62
N GLY A 54 -4.21 22.10 20.37
CA GLY A 54 -4.98 23.33 20.08
C GLY A 54 -6.23 23.13 19.22
N GLY A 55 -6.43 21.93 18.66
CA GLY A 55 -7.65 21.52 17.99
C GLY A 55 -8.85 21.60 18.93
N ALA A 56 -9.95 22.15 18.43
CA ALA A 56 -11.17 22.38 19.21
C ALA A 56 -12.43 21.84 18.53
N LYS A 57 -12.40 21.66 17.21
CA LYS A 57 -13.54 21.18 16.43
C LYS A 57 -13.11 20.44 15.18
N PHE A 58 -14.00 19.58 14.71
CA PHE A 58 -13.91 18.92 13.42
C PHE A 58 -14.83 19.61 12.41
N GLU A 59 -14.36 19.70 11.17
CA GLU A 59 -15.18 20.02 9.99
C GLU A 59 -14.98 18.89 8.97
N ASP A 60 -16.05 18.47 8.32
CA ASP A 60 -15.97 17.45 7.28
C ASP A 60 -15.12 17.96 6.10
N ILE A 61 -14.36 17.06 5.48
CA ILE A 61 -13.70 17.33 4.19
C ILE A 61 -14.75 17.43 3.07
N ASP A 62 -14.30 17.82 1.87
CA ASP A 62 -15.16 17.78 0.70
C ASP A 62 -15.63 16.35 0.40
N ASN A 63 -16.93 16.19 0.10
CA ASN A 63 -17.51 14.87 -0.18
C ASN A 63 -16.92 14.24 -1.43
N GLU A 64 -16.55 15.03 -2.45
CA GLU A 64 -15.94 14.51 -3.68
C GLU A 64 -14.57 13.90 -3.37
N ILE A 65 -13.72 14.60 -2.61
CA ILE A 65 -12.44 14.07 -2.13
C ILE A 65 -12.67 12.79 -1.31
N LYS A 66 -13.64 12.80 -0.39
CA LYS A 66 -13.96 11.63 0.44
C LYS A 66 -14.38 10.42 -0.40
N GLU A 67 -15.22 10.62 -1.41
CA GLU A 67 -15.67 9.55 -2.33
C GLU A 67 -14.50 9.01 -3.17
N THR A 68 -13.60 9.88 -3.64
CA THR A 68 -12.39 9.47 -4.35
C THR A 68 -11.50 8.57 -3.48
N ILE A 69 -11.17 9.01 -2.25
CA ILE A 69 -10.33 8.21 -1.34
C ILE A 69 -10.98 6.85 -1.05
N LEU A 70 -12.30 6.80 -0.84
CA LEU A 70 -13.03 5.55 -0.62
C LEU A 70 -12.96 4.60 -1.81
N SER A 71 -12.85 5.12 -3.04
CA SER A 71 -12.72 4.31 -4.24
C SER A 71 -11.31 3.78 -4.47
N GLU A 72 -10.29 4.50 -4.01
CA GLU A 72 -8.87 4.18 -4.22
C GLU A 72 -8.23 3.45 -3.04
N ASN A 73 -8.82 3.54 -1.84
CA ASN A 73 -8.27 2.95 -0.62
C ASN A 73 -9.34 2.25 0.22
N GLU A 74 -9.41 0.92 0.16
CA GLU A 74 -10.38 0.11 0.92
C GLU A 74 -10.21 0.21 2.45
N GLN A 75 -9.05 0.63 2.94
CA GLN A 75 -8.76 0.76 4.37
C GLN A 75 -9.17 2.13 4.91
N PHE A 76 -9.40 3.12 4.03
CA PHE A 76 -9.88 4.43 4.42
C PHE A 76 -11.29 4.35 4.99
N THR A 77 -11.51 5.06 6.10
CA THR A 77 -12.83 5.12 6.74
C THR A 77 -13.39 6.54 6.73
N ASP A 78 -12.59 7.51 7.16
CA ASP A 78 -13.01 8.92 7.18
C ASP A 78 -11.82 9.86 7.26
N ALA A 79 -12.01 11.12 6.86
CA ALA A 79 -11.07 12.19 7.13
C ALA A 79 -11.82 13.49 7.46
N VAL A 80 -11.25 14.28 8.36
CA VAL A 80 -11.82 15.53 8.85
C VAL A 80 -10.76 16.60 8.97
N LYS A 81 -11.13 17.86 8.74
CA LYS A 81 -10.32 19.01 9.11
C LYS A 81 -10.39 19.21 10.62
N ILE A 82 -9.27 19.61 11.21
CA ILE A 82 -9.17 19.94 12.63
C ILE A 82 -8.90 21.44 12.75
N LEU A 83 -9.82 22.16 13.40
CA LEU A 83 -9.74 23.61 13.54
C LEU A 83 -9.60 24.04 15.00
N ASP A 84 -8.97 25.20 15.19
CA ASP A 84 -8.93 25.88 16.49
C ASP A 84 -10.27 26.56 16.83
N ASN A 85 -10.36 27.18 18.00
CA ASN A 85 -11.56 27.92 18.42
C ASN A 85 -11.89 29.13 17.53
N SER A 86 -10.95 29.59 16.70
CA SER A 86 -11.07 30.74 15.80
C SER A 86 -11.37 30.35 14.34
N ASP A 87 -11.65 29.07 14.06
CA ASP A 87 -11.86 28.53 12.71
C ASP A 87 -10.60 28.51 11.82
N ASN A 88 -9.40 28.54 12.42
CA ASN A 88 -8.17 28.30 11.66
C ASN A 88 -7.92 26.79 11.51
N LEU A 89 -7.59 26.36 10.29
CA LEU A 89 -7.17 24.99 10.01
C LEU A 89 -5.82 24.72 10.69
N LEU A 90 -5.75 23.67 11.51
CA LEU A 90 -4.50 23.20 12.13
C LEU A 90 -3.96 21.92 11.47
N GLY A 91 -4.79 21.22 10.72
CA GLY A 91 -4.44 19.99 10.03
C GLY A 91 -5.64 19.09 9.82
N TYR A 92 -5.37 17.81 9.62
CA TYR A 92 -6.36 16.80 9.29
C TYR A 92 -6.27 15.61 10.25
N GLY A 93 -7.43 15.05 10.59
CA GLY A 93 -7.54 13.75 11.23
C GLY A 93 -7.91 12.71 10.18
N ILE A 94 -7.16 11.62 10.08
CA ILE A 94 -7.39 10.54 9.10
C ILE A 94 -7.69 9.24 9.85
N ARG A 95 -8.87 8.69 9.62
CA ARG A 95 -9.37 7.44 10.19
C ARG A 95 -9.19 6.32 9.17
N THR A 96 -8.42 5.31 9.53
CA THR A 96 -8.06 4.21 8.64
C THR A 96 -7.85 2.91 9.39
N PHE A 97 -8.22 1.81 8.74
CA PHE A 97 -7.76 0.49 9.13
C PHE A 97 -6.29 0.27 8.77
N ALA A 98 -5.64 -0.67 9.45
CA ALA A 98 -4.30 -1.12 9.14
C ALA A 98 -4.31 -2.01 7.88
N PRO A 99 -3.60 -1.64 6.80
CA PRO A 99 -3.46 -2.51 5.63
C PRO A 99 -2.80 -3.86 5.98
N THR A 100 -1.85 -3.87 6.91
CA THR A 100 -1.29 -5.10 7.44
C THR A 100 -2.12 -5.59 8.61
N LYS A 101 -2.58 -6.84 8.56
CA LYS A 101 -3.39 -7.42 9.63
C LYS A 101 -2.59 -7.62 10.92
N GLY A 102 -3.21 -7.30 12.06
CA GLY A 102 -2.68 -7.61 13.38
C GLY A 102 -2.72 -9.11 13.69
N TYR A 103 -2.02 -9.52 14.76
CA TYR A 103 -2.08 -10.90 15.22
C TYR A 103 -3.48 -11.28 15.74
N GLY A 104 -4.14 -10.34 16.42
CA GLY A 104 -5.47 -10.52 17.00
C GLY A 104 -6.63 -10.13 16.08
N GLY A 105 -6.34 -9.46 14.97
CA GLY A 105 -7.34 -9.04 14.00
C GLY A 105 -7.05 -7.64 13.45
N ASP A 106 -8.11 -7.01 12.94
CA ASP A 106 -8.01 -5.70 12.31
C ASP A 106 -7.79 -4.61 13.37
N MET A 107 -7.04 -3.57 12.99
CA MET A 107 -6.77 -2.40 13.79
C MET A 107 -7.27 -1.17 13.06
N GLU A 108 -7.83 -0.22 13.80
CA GLU A 108 -8.29 1.05 13.25
C GLU A 108 -7.71 2.19 14.07
N LEU A 109 -7.03 3.11 13.39
CA LEU A 109 -6.43 4.29 13.98
C LEU A 109 -7.09 5.56 13.45
N PHE A 110 -7.00 6.60 14.27
CA PHE A 110 -7.29 7.97 13.93
C PHE A 110 -6.01 8.79 14.16
N VAL A 111 -5.44 9.30 13.07
CA VAL A 111 -4.10 9.90 13.05
C VAL A 111 -4.25 11.40 12.77
N GLY A 112 -3.67 12.24 13.63
CA GLY A 112 -3.62 13.68 13.45
C GLY A 112 -2.34 14.10 12.73
N ILE A 113 -2.49 14.77 11.59
CA ILE A 113 -1.38 15.33 10.82
C ILE A 113 -1.62 16.84 10.68
N SER A 114 -0.66 17.63 11.17
CA SER A 114 -0.73 19.09 11.14
C SER A 114 -0.47 19.66 9.74
N THR A 115 -0.84 20.91 9.51
CA THR A 115 -0.49 21.64 8.27
C THR A 115 1.01 21.83 8.05
N ASP A 116 1.82 21.63 9.08
CA ASP A 116 3.29 21.61 9.00
C ASP A 116 3.85 20.21 8.66
N HIS A 117 2.97 19.30 8.22
CA HIS A 117 3.30 17.91 7.87
C HIS A 117 3.86 17.12 9.05
N GLU A 118 3.45 17.41 10.28
CA GLU A 118 3.88 16.68 11.47
C GLU A 118 2.76 15.78 11.98
N ILE A 119 3.10 14.53 12.33
CA ILE A 119 2.19 13.63 13.07
C ILE A 119 2.14 14.10 14.51
N THR A 120 1.01 14.67 14.93
CA THR A 120 0.88 15.32 16.24
C THR A 120 0.14 14.48 17.27
N GLY A 121 -0.62 13.47 16.83
CA GLY A 121 -1.42 12.65 17.73
C GLY A 121 -1.94 11.36 17.09
N LEU A 122 -2.12 10.35 17.93
CA LEU A 122 -2.51 9.00 17.52
C LEU A 122 -3.56 8.47 18.49
N LYS A 123 -4.72 8.11 17.95
CA LYS A 123 -5.79 7.49 18.71
C LYS A 123 -6.20 6.17 18.10
N THR A 124 -6.33 5.16 18.93
CA THR A 124 -6.72 3.82 18.51
C THR A 124 -8.21 3.64 18.74
N LEU A 125 -8.94 3.35 17.67
CA LEU A 125 -10.39 3.15 17.70
C LEU A 125 -10.75 1.67 17.83
N LEU A 126 -9.96 0.80 17.19
CA LEU A 126 -10.10 -0.65 17.28
C LEU A 126 -8.74 -1.32 17.49
N LEU A 127 -8.66 -2.18 18.49
CA LEU A 127 -7.49 -3.02 18.76
C LEU A 127 -7.94 -4.36 19.33
N GLN A 128 -7.66 -5.45 18.61
CA GLN A 128 -8.05 -6.81 18.99
C GLN A 128 -6.85 -7.68 19.41
N GLU A 129 -5.73 -7.05 19.73
CA GLU A 129 -4.47 -7.72 20.04
C GLU A 129 -4.44 -8.45 21.39
N THR A 130 -3.48 -9.36 21.54
CA THR A 130 -3.31 -10.11 22.80
C THR A 130 -2.93 -9.17 23.96
N PRO A 131 -3.72 -9.12 25.05
CA PRO A 131 -3.44 -8.26 26.20
C PRO A 131 -2.06 -8.53 26.81
N GLY A 132 -1.28 -7.46 27.02
CA GLY A 132 0.06 -7.52 27.61
C GLY A 132 1.17 -7.94 26.65
N LEU A 133 0.85 -8.27 25.39
CA LEU A 133 1.82 -8.44 24.30
C LEU A 133 1.53 -7.45 23.18
N GLY A 134 0.56 -7.77 22.32
CA GLY A 134 0.25 -6.97 21.15
C GLY A 134 -0.41 -5.63 21.51
N THR A 135 -1.13 -5.57 22.64
CA THR A 135 -1.71 -4.31 23.12
C THR A 135 -0.67 -3.28 23.57
N ASN A 136 0.61 -3.67 23.72
CA ASN A 136 1.67 -2.74 24.12
C ASN A 136 2.02 -1.73 23.01
N VAL A 137 1.47 -1.86 21.80
CA VAL A 137 1.51 -0.80 20.78
C VAL A 137 0.78 0.47 21.24
N GLU A 138 -0.16 0.36 22.21
CA GLU A 138 -0.83 1.51 22.83
C GLU A 138 0.02 2.27 23.84
N ASN A 139 1.17 1.72 24.24
CA ASN A 139 1.97 2.38 25.26
C ASN A 139 2.63 3.64 24.66
N ASP A 140 2.75 4.69 25.46
CA ASP A 140 3.38 5.94 25.06
C ASP A 140 4.80 5.74 24.53
N SER A 141 5.52 4.72 25.02
CA SER A 141 6.86 4.38 24.53
C SER A 141 6.87 3.95 23.05
N PHE A 142 5.79 3.35 22.55
CA PHE A 142 5.67 2.95 21.15
C PHE A 142 5.04 4.07 20.32
N LYS A 143 3.88 4.60 20.73
CA LYS A 143 3.19 5.70 20.01
C LYS A 143 4.03 6.97 19.93
N GLY A 144 4.78 7.29 20.98
CA GLY A 144 5.68 8.43 21.02
C GLY A 144 6.88 8.32 20.06
N GLN A 145 7.10 7.17 19.41
CA GLN A 145 8.06 7.08 18.32
C GLN A 145 7.55 7.74 17.03
N PHE A 146 6.25 8.03 16.90
CA PHE A 146 5.68 8.66 15.69
C PHE A 146 5.38 10.14 15.89
N VAL A 147 4.90 10.51 17.09
CA VAL A 147 4.54 11.89 17.40
C VAL A 147 5.77 12.79 17.27
N GLY A 148 5.63 13.89 16.52
CA GLY A 148 6.73 14.79 16.21
C GLY A 148 7.51 14.46 14.95
N LYS A 149 7.24 13.32 14.30
CA LYS A 149 7.85 12.98 13.02
C LYS A 149 7.06 13.60 11.88
N ASN A 150 7.80 13.96 10.84
CA ASN A 150 7.22 14.51 9.63
C ASN A 150 6.52 13.39 8.81
N ALA A 151 5.42 13.75 8.15
CA ALA A 151 4.53 12.92 7.36
C ALA A 151 4.92 12.86 5.87
N ASP A 152 6.13 13.26 5.51
CA ASP A 152 6.69 13.07 4.17
C ASP A 152 7.51 11.76 4.10
N VAL A 153 7.63 11.05 5.23
CA VAL A 153 8.33 9.77 5.33
C VAL A 153 7.38 8.64 5.74
N ILE A 154 7.67 7.46 5.21
CA ILE A 154 6.98 6.23 5.54
C ILE A 154 7.81 5.45 6.56
N PHE A 155 7.16 4.94 7.60
CA PHE A 155 7.84 4.31 8.71
C PHE A 155 8.06 2.81 8.49
N SER A 156 9.22 2.32 8.92
CA SER A 156 9.57 0.90 8.91
C SER A 156 9.76 0.38 10.33
N VAL A 157 9.34 -0.86 10.58
CA VAL A 157 9.49 -1.48 11.90
C VAL A 157 10.76 -2.33 11.94
N ILE A 158 11.65 -2.02 12.86
CA ILE A 158 12.91 -2.74 13.08
C ILE A 158 12.95 -3.38 14.47
N LYS A 159 13.79 -4.41 14.64
CA LYS A 159 13.98 -5.10 15.94
C LYS A 159 15.22 -4.63 16.70
N THR A 160 15.91 -3.64 16.15
CA THR A 160 17.15 -3.05 16.66
C THR A 160 16.90 -1.61 17.08
N THR A 161 17.95 -0.94 17.55
CA THR A 161 17.91 0.50 17.81
C THR A 161 17.73 1.25 16.48
N PRO A 162 16.75 2.17 16.37
CA PRO A 162 16.60 3.05 15.21
C PRO A 162 17.87 3.86 14.96
N ALA A 163 18.33 3.84 13.71
CA ALA A 163 19.40 4.69 13.21
C ALA A 163 18.83 5.88 12.42
N GLU A 164 17.69 5.68 11.76
CA GLU A 164 17.03 6.69 10.93
C GLU A 164 15.71 7.19 11.54
N GLU A 165 15.26 8.38 11.13
CA GLU A 165 13.98 8.92 11.61
C GLU A 165 12.77 8.14 11.10
N SER A 166 12.87 7.44 9.97
CA SER A 166 11.79 6.57 9.48
C SER A 166 11.74 5.20 10.16
N GLU A 167 12.67 4.89 11.08
CA GLU A 167 12.72 3.59 11.75
C GLU A 167 12.03 3.61 13.12
N ILE A 168 11.14 2.64 13.33
CA ILE A 168 10.35 2.45 14.54
C ILE A 168 10.78 1.14 15.19
N SER A 169 11.17 1.22 16.47
CA SER A 169 11.52 0.02 17.22
C SER A 169 10.27 -0.79 17.55
N ALA A 170 10.27 -2.06 17.16
CA ALA A 170 9.19 -3.00 17.42
C ALA A 170 8.98 -3.22 18.92
N VAL A 171 7.72 -3.43 19.32
CA VAL A 171 7.42 -3.97 20.64
C VAL A 171 8.00 -5.38 20.74
N SER A 172 8.84 -5.61 21.75
CA SER A 172 9.47 -6.91 22.00
C SER A 172 8.40 -8.00 22.17
N GLY A 173 8.48 -9.05 21.34
CA GLY A 173 7.52 -10.16 21.34
C GLY A 173 6.19 -9.87 20.62
N ALA A 174 6.01 -8.69 20.04
CA ALA A 174 4.79 -8.27 19.33
C ALA A 174 5.11 -7.56 18.00
N THR A 175 6.01 -8.15 17.20
CA THR A 175 6.43 -7.58 15.91
C THR A 175 5.26 -7.45 14.92
N ILE A 176 4.38 -8.45 14.84
CA ILE A 176 3.21 -8.41 13.93
C ILE A 176 2.27 -7.27 14.32
N SER A 177 1.99 -7.10 15.61
CA SER A 177 1.17 -5.99 16.11
C SER A 177 1.83 -4.64 15.82
N SER A 178 3.15 -4.55 15.98
CA SER A 178 3.92 -3.33 15.68
C SER A 178 3.87 -2.97 14.19
N LEU A 179 4.01 -3.96 13.31
CA LEU A 179 3.90 -3.78 11.85
C LEU A 179 2.51 -3.31 11.45
N SER A 180 1.46 -3.95 11.98
CA SER A 180 0.08 -3.57 11.71
C SER A 180 -0.23 -2.15 12.17
N PHE A 181 0.14 -1.79 13.41
CA PHE A 181 -0.04 -0.42 13.91
C PHE A 181 0.69 0.62 13.05
N THR A 182 1.94 0.35 12.70
CA THR A 182 2.75 1.22 11.83
C THR A 182 2.14 1.34 10.43
N SER A 183 1.57 0.26 9.89
CA SER A 183 0.93 0.28 8.57
C SER A 183 -0.32 1.17 8.54
N ALA A 184 -1.11 1.24 9.62
CA ALA A 184 -2.23 2.17 9.70
C ALA A 184 -1.76 3.63 9.69
N ILE A 185 -0.67 3.94 10.42
CA ILE A 185 -0.07 5.29 10.41
C ILE A 185 0.44 5.64 9.02
N ASN A 186 1.17 4.72 8.38
CA ASN A 186 1.65 4.93 7.01
C ASN A 186 0.49 5.15 6.04
N ASN A 187 -0.60 4.39 6.15
CA ASN A 187 -1.78 4.60 5.29
C ASN A 187 -2.37 6.00 5.50
N ALA A 188 -2.46 6.47 6.75
CA ALA A 188 -2.92 7.83 7.03
C ALA A 188 -1.99 8.89 6.46
N VAL A 189 -0.67 8.70 6.60
CA VAL A 189 0.35 9.58 6.01
C VAL A 189 0.18 9.68 4.49
N LEU A 190 -0.10 8.57 3.81
CA LEU A 190 -0.27 8.56 2.37
C LEU A 190 -1.54 9.24 1.91
N ILE A 191 -2.64 8.99 2.60
CA ILE A 191 -3.89 9.71 2.33
C ILE A 191 -3.68 11.22 2.55
N TYR A 192 -2.90 11.61 3.56
CA TYR A 192 -2.54 13.02 3.74
C TYR A 192 -1.73 13.56 2.55
N ASP A 193 -0.65 12.88 2.19
CA ASP A 193 0.24 13.32 1.12
C ASP A 193 -0.46 13.37 -0.24
N THR A 194 -1.34 12.41 -0.55
CA THR A 194 -2.03 12.37 -1.84
C THR A 194 -3.14 13.40 -1.98
N TYR A 195 -3.92 13.67 -0.92
CA TYR A 195 -5.16 14.45 -1.06
C TYR A 195 -5.20 15.77 -0.28
N PHE A 196 -4.31 15.97 0.69
CA PHE A 196 -4.37 17.11 1.61
C PHE A 196 -3.09 17.94 1.67
N ASN A 197 -1.98 17.44 1.12
CA ASN A 197 -0.75 18.19 0.96
C ASN A 197 -0.88 19.17 -0.23
N GLU A 198 -0.83 20.47 0.04
CA GLU A 198 -0.97 21.49 -1.01
C GLU A 198 0.22 21.50 -2.00
N GLU A 199 1.40 21.01 -1.61
CA GLU A 199 2.55 20.88 -2.53
C GLU A 199 2.39 19.71 -3.52
N SER A 200 1.60 18.69 -3.20
CA SER A 200 1.24 17.59 -4.11
C SER A 200 -0.04 17.88 -4.92
N SER A 201 -0.90 18.79 -4.44
CA SER A 201 -2.14 19.21 -5.12
C SER A 201 -1.97 19.92 -6.49
N GLY A 202 -0.72 20.05 -6.95
CA GLY A 202 -0.37 20.56 -8.28
C GLY A 202 -0.37 19.52 -9.42
N GLU A 203 -0.39 18.23 -9.12
CA GLU A 203 -0.52 17.16 -10.11
C GLU A 203 -1.43 16.05 -9.57
N LEU A 204 -2.72 16.14 -9.88
CA LEU A 204 -3.51 14.92 -10.05
C LEU A 204 -2.88 14.19 -11.25
N ILE A 205 -2.09 13.15 -10.98
CA ILE A 205 -1.54 12.28 -12.01
C ILE A 205 -2.74 11.59 -12.67
N GLU A 206 -3.11 12.05 -13.87
CA GLU A 206 -3.96 11.27 -14.76
C GLU A 206 -3.28 9.90 -14.97
N GLU A 207 -4.02 8.80 -14.85
CA GLU A 207 -3.54 7.48 -15.30
C GLU A 207 -2.88 7.66 -16.67
N PRO A 208 -1.60 7.27 -16.87
CA PRO A 208 -0.96 7.46 -18.16
C PRO A 208 -1.74 6.65 -19.20
N GLU A 209 -2.31 7.33 -20.21
CA GLU A 209 -2.91 6.67 -21.37
C GLU A 209 -1.88 5.67 -21.94
N GLU A 210 -2.32 4.45 -22.29
CA GLU A 210 -1.47 3.36 -22.83
C GLU A 210 -0.56 3.81 -24.00
N ALA A 211 -0.88 4.92 -24.68
CA ALA A 211 -0.11 5.49 -25.77
C ALA A 211 1.17 6.24 -25.34
N ASP A 212 1.23 6.79 -24.11
CA ASP A 212 2.40 7.57 -23.63
C ASP A 212 3.50 6.70 -23.00
N ILE A 213 3.14 5.50 -22.50
CA ILE A 213 4.10 4.55 -21.91
C ILE A 213 5.00 3.95 -23.00
N ASP A 214 4.44 3.60 -24.15
CA ASP A 214 5.10 2.78 -25.18
C ASP A 214 6.41 3.42 -25.69
N THR A 215 6.48 4.75 -25.84
CA THR A 215 7.70 5.44 -26.33
C THR A 215 8.65 5.89 -25.23
N ALA A 216 8.18 6.03 -23.98
CA ALA A 216 9.02 6.38 -22.83
C ALA A 216 9.95 5.23 -22.41
N LEU A 217 9.55 3.97 -22.67
CA LEU A 217 10.34 2.78 -22.32
C LEU A 217 11.64 2.64 -23.12
N ILE A 218 11.66 3.12 -24.37
CA ILE A 218 12.78 2.93 -25.30
C ILE A 218 13.09 4.29 -25.94
N PRO A 219 14.10 5.02 -25.41
CA PRO A 219 14.47 6.32 -25.94
C PRO A 219 14.80 6.26 -27.45
N GLY A 220 14.10 7.08 -28.23
CA GLY A 220 14.25 7.14 -29.70
C GLY A 220 13.27 6.25 -30.47
N ALA A 221 12.36 5.55 -29.80
CA ALA A 221 11.26 4.84 -30.47
C ALA A 221 10.23 5.83 -30.99
N ALA A 222 9.88 5.72 -32.27
CA ALA A 222 8.79 6.44 -32.91
C ALA A 222 7.49 5.63 -32.87
N LYS A 223 7.59 4.30 -32.84
CA LYS A 223 6.45 3.38 -32.74
C LYS A 223 6.83 2.03 -32.14
N LEU A 224 5.86 1.39 -31.51
CA LEU A 224 5.92 0.00 -31.07
C LEU A 224 4.92 -0.82 -31.87
N GLU A 225 5.34 -1.98 -32.35
CA GLU A 225 4.48 -2.93 -33.08
C GLU A 225 4.54 -4.28 -32.38
N ALA A 226 3.40 -4.98 -32.24
CA ALA A 226 3.38 -6.33 -31.69
C ALA A 226 4.32 -7.26 -32.47
N ALA A 227 5.02 -8.14 -31.78
CA ALA A 227 5.86 -9.13 -32.43
C ALA A 227 5.03 -10.21 -33.15
N GLU A 228 5.71 -11.08 -33.89
CA GLU A 228 5.06 -12.14 -34.64
C GLU A 228 4.24 -13.06 -33.71
N GLU A 229 3.00 -13.37 -34.10
CA GLU A 229 2.08 -14.19 -33.30
C GLU A 229 2.66 -15.58 -32.95
N GLU A 230 3.47 -16.15 -33.84
CA GLU A 230 4.18 -17.41 -33.59
C GLU A 230 5.19 -17.28 -32.45
N LEU A 231 5.92 -16.17 -32.38
CA LEU A 231 6.87 -15.88 -31.31
C LEU A 231 6.14 -15.68 -29.98
N ILE A 232 5.10 -14.84 -29.96
CA ILE A 232 4.25 -14.60 -28.79
C ILE A 232 3.68 -15.94 -28.25
N THR A 233 3.17 -16.78 -29.14
CA THR A 233 2.61 -18.09 -28.76
C THR A 233 3.68 -19.02 -28.18
N SER A 234 4.89 -19.02 -28.74
CA SER A 234 5.99 -19.85 -28.23
C SER A 234 6.39 -19.46 -26.81
N ILE A 235 6.55 -18.16 -26.54
CA ILE A 235 6.90 -17.63 -25.21
C ILE A 235 5.77 -17.94 -24.22
N ALA A 236 4.52 -17.62 -24.57
CA ALA A 236 3.36 -17.86 -23.72
C ALA A 236 3.16 -19.35 -23.37
N SER A 237 3.61 -20.27 -24.23
CA SER A 237 3.49 -21.71 -23.98
C SER A 237 4.50 -22.24 -22.95
N GLU A 238 5.58 -21.49 -22.70
CA GLU A 238 6.67 -21.87 -21.79
C GLU A 238 6.79 -20.94 -20.58
N ASN A 239 6.04 -19.84 -20.55
CA ASN A 239 6.08 -18.82 -19.49
C ASN A 239 4.67 -18.28 -19.18
N ASP A 240 4.07 -18.80 -18.11
CA ASP A 240 2.73 -18.38 -17.66
C ASP A 240 2.65 -16.92 -17.18
N GLN A 241 3.80 -16.29 -16.90
CA GLN A 241 3.91 -14.90 -16.46
C GLN A 241 4.26 -13.93 -17.59
N PHE A 242 4.28 -14.40 -18.84
CA PHE A 242 4.40 -13.55 -20.02
C PHE A 242 3.05 -12.96 -20.41
N VAL A 243 3.03 -11.67 -20.77
CA VAL A 243 1.81 -10.96 -21.16
C VAL A 243 1.86 -10.52 -22.62
N ASP A 244 2.88 -9.75 -23.01
CA ASP A 244 2.99 -9.21 -24.37
C ASP A 244 4.46 -8.89 -24.74
N LEU A 245 4.75 -8.86 -26.04
CA LEU A 245 6.04 -8.47 -26.60
C LEU A 245 5.83 -7.58 -27.83
N LYS A 246 6.40 -6.37 -27.77
CA LYS A 246 6.43 -5.43 -28.89
C LYS A 246 7.86 -5.16 -29.35
N LYS A 247 8.01 -4.88 -30.64
CA LYS A 247 9.22 -4.40 -31.32
C LYS A 247 9.16 -2.89 -31.44
N ALA A 248 10.23 -2.20 -31.06
CA ALA A 248 10.33 -0.75 -31.13
C ALA A 248 11.13 -0.29 -32.35
N TYR A 249 10.58 0.67 -33.10
CA TYR A 249 11.17 1.21 -34.31
C TYR A 249 11.38 2.71 -34.20
N ASN A 250 12.50 3.22 -34.75
CA ASN A 250 12.76 4.65 -34.85
C ASN A 250 12.00 5.31 -36.03
N ASP A 251 12.14 6.63 -36.20
CA ASP A 251 11.54 7.39 -37.30
C ASP A 251 11.94 6.92 -38.71
N SER A 252 13.02 6.13 -38.81
CA SER A 252 13.53 5.56 -40.07
C SER A 252 13.08 4.11 -40.30
N ASP A 253 12.11 3.60 -39.52
CA ASP A 253 11.64 2.21 -39.52
C ASP A 253 12.74 1.17 -39.19
N GLU A 254 13.81 1.59 -38.49
CA GLU A 254 14.83 0.66 -38.01
C GLU A 254 14.46 0.13 -36.62
N LEU A 255 14.57 -1.19 -36.42
CA LEU A 255 14.37 -1.81 -35.12
C LEU A 255 15.47 -1.33 -34.16
N ILE A 256 15.07 -0.87 -32.96
CA ILE A 256 16.00 -0.34 -31.96
C ILE A 256 15.88 -1.01 -30.58
N GLY A 257 14.86 -1.85 -30.37
CA GLY A 257 14.66 -2.54 -29.10
C GLY A 257 13.38 -3.35 -29.04
N TYR A 258 13.11 -3.89 -27.85
CA TYR A 258 11.94 -4.70 -27.55
C TYR A 258 11.32 -4.23 -26.25
N ALA A 259 10.00 -4.15 -26.18
CA ALA A 259 9.26 -3.92 -24.96
C ALA A 259 8.58 -5.23 -24.56
N ILE A 260 8.85 -5.72 -23.35
CA ILE A 260 8.35 -7.02 -22.86
C ILE A 260 7.54 -6.81 -21.59
N ARG A 261 6.27 -7.22 -21.60
CA ARG A 261 5.35 -7.12 -20.46
C ARG A 261 5.28 -8.46 -19.73
N THR A 262 5.56 -8.45 -18.44
CA THR A 262 5.64 -9.66 -17.61
C THR A 262 5.07 -9.43 -16.22
N TRP A 263 4.45 -10.47 -15.69
CA TRP A 263 4.20 -10.60 -14.26
C TRP A 263 5.48 -11.07 -13.55
N SER A 264 5.58 -10.68 -12.28
CA SER A 264 6.55 -11.21 -11.32
C SER A 264 6.44 -12.73 -11.19
N THR A 265 7.58 -13.41 -11.00
CA THR A 265 7.62 -14.86 -10.75
C THR A 265 7.51 -15.20 -9.27
N VAL A 266 7.59 -14.18 -8.40
CA VAL A 266 7.40 -14.26 -6.96
C VAL A 266 6.35 -13.23 -6.56
N GLU A 267 5.40 -13.62 -5.73
CA GLU A 267 4.40 -12.70 -5.16
C GLU A 267 5.08 -11.58 -4.38
N GLY A 268 4.51 -10.38 -4.47
CA GLY A 268 4.81 -9.28 -3.58
C GLY A 268 4.23 -9.50 -2.18
N PHE A 269 3.93 -8.42 -1.46
CA PHE A 269 3.30 -8.54 -0.14
C PHE A 269 1.84 -9.01 -0.23
N TYR A 270 1.12 -8.63 -1.28
CA TYR A 270 -0.27 -9.03 -1.49
C TYR A 270 -0.47 -9.89 -2.75
N ASP A 271 0.09 -9.47 -3.89
CA ASP A 271 -0.09 -10.14 -5.19
C ASP A 271 1.14 -9.98 -6.08
N HIS A 272 1.11 -10.55 -7.26
CA HIS A 272 2.10 -10.35 -8.31
C HIS A 272 2.10 -8.90 -8.81
N ILE A 273 3.29 -8.40 -9.15
CA ILE A 273 3.47 -7.10 -9.81
C ILE A 273 3.64 -7.33 -11.30
N GLU A 274 2.97 -6.52 -12.11
CA GLU A 274 3.11 -6.52 -13.57
C GLU A 274 3.95 -5.31 -14.01
N VAL A 275 4.97 -5.57 -14.82
CA VAL A 275 5.86 -4.54 -15.34
C VAL A 275 5.93 -4.61 -16.86
N TYR A 276 6.23 -3.47 -17.47
CA TYR A 276 6.56 -3.36 -18.87
C TYR A 276 8.00 -2.87 -19.00
N VAL A 277 8.88 -3.67 -19.59
CA VAL A 277 10.33 -3.39 -19.63
C VAL A 277 10.78 -3.11 -21.05
N GLY A 278 11.38 -1.94 -21.27
CA GLY A 278 12.05 -1.57 -22.51
C GLY A 278 13.50 -2.06 -22.52
N LEU A 279 13.87 -2.84 -23.54
CA LEU A 279 15.19 -3.42 -23.72
C LEU A 279 15.83 -2.97 -25.04
N SER A 280 17.14 -2.74 -25.01
CA SER A 280 17.94 -2.51 -26.21
C SER A 280 18.12 -3.79 -27.02
N LEU A 281 18.61 -3.67 -28.26
CA LEU A 281 19.01 -4.82 -29.10
C LEU A 281 20.17 -5.65 -28.52
N ASN A 282 20.80 -5.20 -27.44
CA ASN A 282 21.82 -5.97 -26.72
C ASN A 282 21.31 -6.49 -25.37
N GLY A 283 20.01 -6.33 -25.07
CA GLY A 283 19.38 -6.77 -23.83
C GLY A 283 19.66 -5.87 -22.63
N GLU A 284 20.06 -4.62 -22.85
CA GLU A 284 20.20 -3.63 -21.77
C GLU A 284 18.83 -3.02 -21.45
N VAL A 285 18.52 -2.86 -20.16
CA VAL A 285 17.30 -2.19 -19.70
C VAL A 285 17.41 -0.69 -19.99
N LEU A 286 16.47 -0.17 -20.79
CA LEU A 286 16.39 1.23 -21.20
C LEU A 286 15.35 2.02 -20.43
N GLY A 287 14.30 1.35 -19.97
CA GLY A 287 13.17 1.95 -19.26
C GLY A 287 12.22 0.88 -18.73
N MET A 288 11.35 1.27 -17.81
CA MET A 288 10.29 0.41 -17.30
C MET A 288 9.07 1.22 -16.90
N ALA A 289 7.93 0.54 -16.86
CA ALA A 289 6.70 1.06 -16.30
C ALA A 289 6.04 -0.02 -15.45
N VAL A 290 5.35 0.39 -14.39
CA VAL A 290 4.53 -0.49 -13.58
C VAL A 290 3.13 -0.47 -14.20
N MET A 291 2.63 -1.66 -14.57
CA MET A 291 1.32 -1.77 -15.21
C MET A 291 0.25 -2.07 -14.18
N THR A 292 0.55 -3.01 -13.28
CA THR A 292 -0.35 -3.41 -12.21
C THR A 292 0.46 -3.62 -10.95
N ILE A 293 0.04 -2.99 -9.87
CA ILE A 293 0.63 -3.18 -8.55
C ILE A 293 -0.48 -3.12 -7.50
N SER A 294 -0.60 -4.20 -6.74
CA SER A 294 -1.56 -4.32 -5.64
C SER A 294 -0.82 -4.30 -4.30
N GLU A 295 0.14 -3.39 -4.14
CA GLU A 295 0.98 -3.28 -2.94
C GLU A 295 0.43 -2.27 -1.93
N THR A 296 0.97 -2.25 -0.71
CA THR A 296 0.64 -1.15 0.22
C THR A 296 1.10 0.16 -0.42
N PRO A 297 0.20 1.14 -0.68
CA PRO A 297 0.61 2.44 -1.19
C PRO A 297 1.73 3.03 -0.33
N GLY A 298 2.63 3.82 -0.92
CA GLY A 298 3.75 4.50 -0.24
C GLY A 298 4.88 3.61 0.28
N LEU A 299 4.59 2.34 0.54
CA LEU A 299 5.55 1.38 1.08
C LEU A 299 5.94 0.43 -0.04
N GLY A 300 5.07 -0.51 -0.37
CA GLY A 300 5.31 -1.46 -1.45
C GLY A 300 5.23 -0.81 -2.84
N THR A 301 4.41 0.22 -3.03
CA THR A 301 4.42 1.02 -4.27
C THR A 301 5.64 1.93 -4.42
N SER A 302 6.53 2.00 -3.42
CA SER A 302 7.80 2.73 -3.60
C SER A 302 8.69 2.12 -4.70
N VAL A 303 8.38 0.93 -5.21
CA VAL A 303 9.02 0.38 -6.43
C VAL A 303 8.70 1.19 -7.69
N GLU A 304 7.66 2.04 -7.66
CA GLU A 304 7.29 2.96 -8.73
C GLU A 304 8.16 4.23 -8.76
N LYS A 305 8.90 4.51 -7.68
CA LYS A 305 9.72 5.72 -7.58
C LYS A 305 10.94 5.64 -8.50
N ALA A 306 11.26 6.78 -9.13
CA ALA A 306 12.38 6.92 -10.05
C ALA A 306 13.70 6.43 -9.44
N ASP A 307 14.05 6.87 -8.23
CA ASP A 307 15.29 6.46 -7.54
C ASP A 307 15.46 4.94 -7.42
N PHE A 308 14.36 4.20 -7.25
CA PHE A 308 14.41 2.74 -7.20
C PHE A 308 14.56 2.14 -8.59
N GLN A 309 13.77 2.60 -9.57
CA GLN A 309 13.77 2.09 -10.95
C GLN A 309 15.07 2.41 -11.71
N GLU A 310 15.69 3.56 -11.45
CA GLU A 310 16.96 3.97 -12.05
C GLU A 310 18.09 2.96 -11.79
N GLN A 311 18.02 2.21 -10.69
CA GLN A 311 18.98 1.14 -10.38
C GLN A 311 19.00 0.03 -11.43
N PHE A 312 17.92 -0.15 -12.20
CA PHE A 312 17.81 -1.20 -13.21
C PHE A 312 18.31 -0.73 -14.59
N ILE A 313 18.33 0.58 -14.84
CA ILE A 313 18.74 1.13 -16.14
C ILE A 313 20.19 0.75 -16.44
N GLY A 314 20.43 0.25 -17.64
CA GLY A 314 21.73 -0.23 -18.09
C GLY A 314 22.11 -1.65 -17.62
N LYS A 315 21.33 -2.28 -16.72
CA LYS A 315 21.52 -3.70 -16.41
C LYS A 315 21.20 -4.55 -17.64
N ASN A 316 21.92 -5.65 -17.80
CA ASN A 316 21.89 -6.43 -19.03
C ASN A 316 21.29 -7.83 -18.82
N ALA A 317 20.58 -8.33 -19.83
CA ALA A 317 19.95 -9.65 -19.81
C ALA A 317 20.93 -10.80 -19.56
N SER A 318 22.22 -10.64 -19.85
CA SER A 318 23.26 -11.64 -19.57
C SER A 318 23.46 -12.00 -18.08
N MET A 319 22.80 -11.29 -17.16
CA MET A 319 22.87 -11.51 -15.72
C MET A 319 21.49 -11.52 -15.06
N GLU A 320 21.39 -12.22 -13.92
CA GLU A 320 20.22 -12.18 -13.06
C GLU A 320 20.39 -11.07 -12.03
N ILE A 321 19.44 -10.13 -11.97
CA ILE A 321 19.47 -8.99 -11.06
C ILE A 321 19.07 -9.45 -9.65
N LYS A 322 19.86 -9.08 -8.64
CA LYS A 322 19.70 -9.52 -7.26
C LYS A 322 19.27 -8.37 -6.35
N PRO A 323 18.08 -8.42 -5.74
CA PRO A 323 17.67 -7.47 -4.73
C PRO A 323 18.39 -7.78 -3.41
N VAL A 324 19.19 -6.83 -2.91
CA VAL A 324 19.97 -6.97 -1.66
C VAL A 324 19.83 -5.73 -0.79
N GLY A 325 20.13 -5.83 0.51
CA GLY A 325 20.02 -4.68 1.42
C GLY A 325 21.04 -3.56 1.15
N ALA A 326 22.18 -3.88 0.54
CA ALA A 326 23.19 -2.92 0.13
C ALA A 326 23.95 -3.47 -1.09
N ALA A 327 23.71 -2.89 -2.27
CA ALA A 327 24.29 -3.32 -3.53
C ALA A 327 25.79 -2.99 -3.59
N ALA A 328 26.59 -3.97 -4.00
CA ALA A 328 28.04 -3.83 -4.16
C ALA A 328 28.57 -4.38 -5.50
N ALA A 329 27.70 -5.00 -6.30
CA ALA A 329 28.01 -5.56 -7.61
C ALA A 329 27.07 -5.03 -8.70
N ASP A 330 27.53 -5.12 -9.95
CA ASP A 330 26.76 -4.65 -11.12
C ASP A 330 25.44 -5.41 -11.28
N ASP A 331 25.34 -6.65 -10.78
CA ASP A 331 24.11 -7.46 -10.77
C ASP A 331 23.21 -7.23 -9.57
N GLU A 332 23.54 -6.32 -8.66
CA GLU A 332 22.78 -6.08 -7.43
C GLU A 332 22.02 -4.75 -7.46
N ILE A 333 20.86 -4.71 -6.80
CA ILE A 333 20.10 -3.48 -6.51
C ILE A 333 19.78 -3.39 -5.02
N ASN A 334 19.65 -2.19 -4.50
CA ASN A 334 19.23 -1.96 -3.12
C ASN A 334 17.73 -2.22 -3.00
N THR A 335 17.33 -3.06 -2.06
CA THR A 335 15.92 -3.22 -1.67
C THR A 335 15.44 -2.01 -0.88
N ILE A 336 14.13 -1.78 -0.93
CA ILE A 336 13.48 -0.73 -0.17
C ILE A 336 13.24 -1.22 1.27
N THR A 337 13.73 -0.46 2.25
CA THR A 337 13.49 -0.74 3.67
C THR A 337 11.98 -0.72 3.96
N GLY A 338 11.47 -1.79 4.57
CA GLY A 338 10.03 -1.96 4.81
C GLY A 338 9.26 -2.60 3.64
N ALA A 339 9.74 -2.46 2.40
CA ALA A 339 9.11 -2.99 1.19
C ALA A 339 9.95 -4.07 0.50
N THR A 340 10.61 -4.92 1.29
CA THR A 340 11.50 -5.97 0.76
C THR A 340 10.77 -6.94 -0.16
N TYR A 341 9.54 -7.34 0.17
CA TYR A 341 8.75 -8.27 -0.66
C TYR A 341 8.39 -7.66 -2.01
N SER A 342 7.92 -6.42 -2.01
CA SER A 342 7.55 -5.67 -3.21
C SER A 342 8.78 -5.45 -4.12
N ALA A 343 9.92 -5.06 -3.54
CA ALA A 343 11.18 -4.89 -4.27
C ALA A 343 11.68 -6.21 -4.89
N VAL A 344 11.55 -7.34 -4.17
CA VAL A 344 11.90 -8.67 -4.68
C VAL A 344 10.95 -9.09 -5.81
N SER A 345 9.65 -8.90 -5.64
CA SER A 345 8.64 -9.22 -6.66
C SER A 345 8.85 -8.40 -7.93
N PHE A 346 9.04 -7.09 -7.80
CA PHE A 346 9.35 -6.18 -8.90
C PHE A 346 10.62 -6.61 -9.66
N THR A 347 11.70 -6.90 -8.92
CA THR A 347 12.95 -7.40 -9.52
C THR A 347 12.74 -8.72 -10.26
N SER A 348 11.92 -9.61 -9.72
CA SER A 348 11.61 -10.89 -10.36
C SER A 348 10.83 -10.73 -11.66
N ALA A 349 10.00 -9.69 -11.78
CA ALA A 349 9.25 -9.37 -12.99
C ALA A 349 10.18 -8.87 -14.10
N ILE A 350 11.16 -8.03 -13.75
CA ILE A 350 12.20 -7.55 -14.68
C ILE A 350 13.11 -8.72 -15.11
N ASN A 351 13.57 -9.53 -14.17
CA ASN A 351 14.36 -10.73 -14.50
C ASN A 351 13.60 -11.69 -15.42
N ASN A 352 12.28 -11.78 -15.28
CA ASN A 352 11.45 -12.56 -16.18
C ASN A 352 11.52 -12.01 -17.63
N ALA A 353 11.37 -10.69 -17.80
CA ALA A 353 11.52 -10.06 -19.12
C ALA A 353 12.92 -10.27 -19.71
N LEU A 354 13.98 -10.13 -18.90
CA LEU A 354 15.37 -10.38 -19.32
C LEU A 354 15.61 -11.83 -19.74
N LYS A 355 15.00 -12.79 -19.02
CA LYS A 355 15.05 -14.20 -19.38
C LYS A 355 14.37 -14.46 -20.73
N ILE A 356 13.19 -13.89 -20.96
CA ILE A 356 12.48 -13.98 -22.25
C ILE A 356 13.34 -13.41 -23.38
N TYR A 357 13.98 -12.26 -23.16
CA TYR A 357 14.91 -11.68 -24.13
C TYR A 357 16.02 -12.66 -24.52
N ASN A 358 16.69 -13.28 -23.53
CA ASN A 358 17.78 -14.23 -23.80
C ASN A 358 17.32 -15.50 -24.51
N ASP A 359 16.16 -16.02 -24.14
CA ASP A 359 15.68 -17.31 -24.63
C ASP A 359 15.16 -17.20 -26.08
N TYR A 360 14.66 -16.01 -26.50
CA TYR A 360 13.91 -15.87 -27.74
C TYR A 360 14.35 -14.74 -28.70
N LEU A 361 15.09 -13.72 -28.23
CA LEU A 361 15.34 -12.49 -29.02
C LEU A 361 16.81 -12.25 -29.38
N GLN A 362 17.73 -13.11 -28.92
CA GLN A 362 19.16 -13.05 -29.24
C GLN A 362 19.53 -13.63 -30.61
#